data_AF-A0A1L3I8J3-F1
#
_entry.id   AF-A0A1L3I8J3-F1
#
_cell.length_a   1.000
_cell.length_b   1.000
_cell.length_c   1.000
_cell.angle_alpha   90.00
_cell.angle_beta   90.00
_cell.angle_gamma   90.00
#
_symmetry.space_group_name_H-M   'P 1'
#
loop_
_entity.id
_entity.type
_entity.pdbx_description
1 polymer ?
#
loop_
_entity_poly.entity_id
_entity_poly.type
_entity_poly.pdbx_seq_one_letter_code
_entity_poly.pdbx_strand_id
1 'polypeptide(L)' 'MSLSSHLTELKKKHEHLSMEVEHAQRSPATDGLRIASMKKQKLKLKEEIERLSTEEYAV' A
#
# COMPACT_ATOMS: atom_id res chain seq x y z
N MET A 1 -19.83 10.34 -1.20
CA MET A 1 -18.40 10.26 -0.80
C MET A 1 -17.58 10.18 -2.08
N SER A 2 -16.62 11.07 -2.28
CA SER A 2 -15.91 11.20 -3.55
C SER A 2 -14.79 10.18 -3.69
N LEU A 3 -14.46 9.83 -4.94
CA LEU A 3 -13.34 8.98 -5.33
C LEU A 3 -12.02 9.43 -4.68
N SER A 4 -11.85 10.75 -4.54
CA SER A 4 -10.74 11.42 -3.85
C SER A 4 -10.56 10.99 -2.37
N SER A 5 -11.64 10.80 -1.61
CA SER A 5 -11.55 10.33 -0.22
C SER A 5 -11.02 8.90 -0.13
N HIS A 6 -11.51 8.02 -1.01
CA HIS A 6 -11.06 6.63 -1.05
C HIS A 6 -9.59 6.52 -1.47
N LEU A 7 -9.18 7.31 -2.46
CA LEU A 7 -7.79 7.37 -2.92
C LEU A 7 -6.84 7.91 -1.84
N THR A 8 -7.29 8.88 -1.05
CA THR A 8 -6.54 9.40 0.10
C THR A 8 -6.33 8.33 1.18
N GLU A 9 -7.36 7.55 1.50
CA GLU A 9 -7.24 6.45 2.46
C GLU A 9 -6.31 5.34 1.98
N LEU A 10 -6.40 4.97 0.70
CA LEU A 10 -5.52 3.96 0.11
C LEU A 10 -4.06 4.42 0.14
N LYS A 11 -3.78 5.69 -0.20
CA LYS A 11 -2.43 6.27 -0.09
C LYS A 11 -1.90 6.20 1.34
N LYS A 12 -2.70 6.57 2.35
CA LYS A 12 -2.32 6.45 3.76
C LYS A 12 -2.01 5.00 4.17
N LYS A 13 -2.84 4.03 3.75
CA LYS A 13 -2.60 2.61 4.01
C LYS A 13 -1.32 2.12 3.36
N HIS A 14 -1.04 2.54 2.12
CA HIS A 14 0.17 2.19 1.40
C HIS A 14 1.43 2.75 2.10
N GLU A 15 1.40 4.01 2.54
CA GLU A 15 2.49 4.62 3.30
C GLU A 15 2.75 3.89 4.62
N HIS A 16 1.70 3.61 5.39
CA HIS A 16 1.81 2.87 6.64
C HIS A 16 2.45 1.50 6.42
N LEU A 17 1.94 0.74 5.44
CA LEU A 17 2.47 -0.58 5.13
C LEU A 17 3.92 -0.53 4.62
N SER A 18 4.30 0.55 3.92
CA SER A 18 5.70 0.77 3.53
C SER A 18 6.62 0.92 4.75
N MET A 19 6.21 1.73 5.73
CA MET A 19 6.97 1.92 6.96
C MET A 19 7.09 0.61 7.75
N GLU A 20 5.99 -0.15 7.86
CA GLU A 20 6.02 -1.45 8.53
C GLU A 20 6.94 -2.45 7.83
N VAL A 21 6.95 -2.50 6.50
CA VAL A 21 7.88 -3.35 5.73
C VAL A 21 9.32 -2.97 6.01
N GLU A 22 9.67 -1.68 6.01
CA GLU A 22 11.03 -1.23 6.31
C GLU A 22 11.44 -1.53 7.76
N HIS A 23 10.53 -1.41 8.70
CA HIS A 23 10.78 -1.76 10.10
C HIS A 23 10.98 -3.28 10.26
N ALA A 24 10.09 -4.07 9.66
CA ALA A 24 10.16 -5.52 9.61
C ALA A 24 11.47 -6.02 9.00
N GLN A 25 11.92 -5.43 7.89
CA GLN A 25 13.17 -5.79 7.22
C GLN A 25 14.43 -5.45 8.04
N ARG A 26 14.38 -4.43 8.90
CA ARG A 26 15.49 -4.04 9.78
C ARG A 26 15.59 -4.92 11.02
N SER A 27 14.52 -5.61 11.38
CA SER A 27 14.51 -6.51 12.54
C SER A 27 15.02 -7.91 12.13
N PRO A 28 16.13 -8.39 12.70
CA PRO A 28 16.69 -9.70 12.38
C PRO A 28 15.81 -10.88 12.84
N ALA A 29 14.84 -10.64 13.72
CA ALA A 29 13.89 -11.63 14.20
C ALA A 29 12.63 -11.76 13.32
N THR A 30 12.49 -10.93 12.28
CA THR A 30 11.29 -10.96 11.44
C THR A 30 11.36 -12.07 10.40
N ASP A 31 10.29 -12.87 10.33
CA ASP A 31 10.12 -13.89 9.31
C ASP A 31 10.09 -13.29 7.90
N GLY A 32 10.94 -13.82 7.01
CA GLY A 32 10.98 -13.45 5.60
C GLY A 32 9.65 -13.66 4.86
N LEU A 33 8.86 -14.66 5.27
CA LEU A 33 7.51 -14.89 4.74
C LEU A 33 6.55 -13.74 5.08
N ARG A 34 6.69 -13.15 6.27
CA ARG A 34 5.90 -12.00 6.71
C ARG A 34 6.28 -10.74 5.93
N ILE A 35 7.57 -10.53 5.68
CA ILE A 35 8.03 -9.43 4.81
C ILE A 35 7.48 -9.62 3.37
N ALA A 36 7.50 -10.84 2.85
CA ALA A 36 6.98 -11.15 1.52
C ALA A 36 5.47 -10.91 1.40
N SER A 37 4.68 -11.28 2.43
CA SER A 37 3.23 -11.03 2.43
C SER A 37 2.91 -9.54 2.50
N MET A 38 3.63 -8.78 3.34
CA MET A 38 3.47 -7.33 3.44
C MET A 38 3.83 -6.61 2.13
N LYS A 39 4.92 -7.02 1.47
CA LYS A 39 5.28 -6.51 0.13
C LYS A 39 4.19 -6.81 -0.92
N LYS A 40 3.59 -8.00 -0.89
CA LYS A 40 2.45 -8.34 -1.76
C LYS A 40 1.24 -7.45 -1.48
N GLN A 41 0.92 -7.20 -0.22
CA GLN A 41 -0.16 -6.27 0.15
C GLN A 41 0.14 -4.85 -0.31
N LYS A 42 1.39 -4.39 -0.19
CA LYS A 42 1.83 -3.07 -0.67
C LYS A 42 1.67 -2.95 -2.18
N LEU A 43 2.02 -3.98 -2.94
CA LEU A 43 1.84 -4.02 -4.39
C LEU A 43 0.35 -3.90 -4.77
N LYS A 44 -0.53 -4.66 -4.11
CA LYS A 44 -1.98 -4.58 -4.36
C LYS A 44 -2.55 -3.19 -4.12
N LEU A 45 -2.17 -2.54 -3.01
CA LEU A 45 -2.58 -1.17 -2.72
C LEU A 45 -2.09 -0.19 -3.78
N LYS A 46 -0.85 -0.36 -4.27
CA LYS A 46 -0.31 0.46 -5.37
C LYS A 46 -1.13 0.31 -6.65
N GLU A 47 -1.44 -0.92 -7.05
CA GLU A 47 -2.26 -1.22 -8.24
C GLU A 47 -3.68 -0.64 -8.10
N GLU A 48 -4.27 -0.73 -6.92
CA GLU A 48 -5.60 -0.17 -6.63
C GLU A 48 -5.59 1.36 -6.69
N ILE A 49 -4.58 2.02 -6.10
CA ILE A 49 -4.38 3.47 -6.21
C ILE A 49 -4.20 3.88 -7.67
N GLU A 50 -3.36 3.18 -8.44
CA GLU A 50 -3.12 3.49 -9.85
C GLU A 50 -4.41 3.34 -10.68
N ARG A 51 -5.16 2.26 -10.48
CA ARG A 51 -6.45 2.06 -11.14
C ARG A 51 -7.43 3.19 -10.83
N LEU A 52 -7.65 3.48 -9.55
CA LEU A 52 -8.59 4.53 -9.14
C LEU A 52 -8.11 5.92 -9.55
N SER A 53 -6.81 6.18 -9.57
CA SER A 53 -6.27 7.45 -10.06
C SER A 53 -6.55 7.62 -11.55
N THR A 54 -6.36 6.56 -12.34
CA THR A 54 -6.65 6.58 -13.78
C THR A 54 -8.15 6.82 -14.02
N GLU A 55 -9.00 6.22 -13.20
CA GLU A 55 -10.45 6.40 -13.25
C GLU A 55 -10.90 7.81 -12.82
N GLU A 56 -10.19 8.46 -11.88
CA GLU A 56 -10.43 9.85 -11.47
C GLU A 56 -10.06 10.85 -12.58
N TYR A 57 -9.00 10.59 -13.36
CA TYR A 57 -8.59 11.44 -14.49
C TYR A 57 -9.38 11.19 -15.79
N ALA A 58 -10.13 10.08 -15.86
CA ALA A 58 -10.96 9.74 -17.02
C ALA A 58 -12.34 10.44 -17.01
N VAL A 59 -12.67 11.16 -15.93
CA VAL A 59 -13.92 11.90 -15.70
C VAL A 59 -13.67 13.40 -15.83
#